data_AF-A0A917H1P2-F1
#
_entry.id   AF-A0A917H1P2-F1
#
_cell.length_a   1.000
_cell.length_b   1.000
_cell.length_c   1.000
_cell.angle_alpha   90.00
_cell.angle_beta   90.00
_cell.angle_gamma   90.00
#
_symmetry.space_group_name_H-M   'P 1'
#
loop_
_entity.id
_entity.type
_entity.pdbx_description
1 polymer ?
#
loop_
_entity_poly.entity_id
_entity_poly.type
_entity_poly.pdbx_seq_one_letter_code
_entity_poly.pdbx_strand_id
1 'polypeptide(L)'
;MKKSRIVSYTLEPETPLTAKQKKEIKALSQMKDSEIDLSDIPEMPADAWKNAVRGRFYRPVKKAVSLRLDADVIAWLKKDGEGYQTRANRILRERMLGDKAS
;
A
#
# COMPACT_ATOMS: atom_id res chain seq x y z
N MET A 1 29.23 17.82 -11.70
CA MET A 1 28.06 17.17 -11.05
C MET A 1 26.99 16.92 -12.12
N LYS A 2 26.53 15.67 -12.28
CA LYS A 2 25.55 15.31 -13.33
C LYS A 2 24.15 15.81 -12.93
N LYS A 3 23.42 16.47 -13.84
CA LYS A 3 22.03 16.91 -13.62
C LYS A 3 21.11 15.70 -13.56
N SER A 4 20.35 15.55 -12.47
CA SER A 4 19.28 14.56 -12.35
C SER A 4 18.08 14.94 -13.25
N ARG A 5 17.70 14.05 -14.18
CA ARG A 5 16.46 14.15 -14.98
C ARG A 5 15.26 13.62 -14.17
N ILE A 6 14.92 14.27 -13.07
CA ILE A 6 13.64 14.01 -12.40
C ILE A 6 12.67 15.08 -12.86
N VAL A 7 11.65 14.68 -13.62
CA VAL A 7 10.53 15.54 -13.99
C VAL A 7 9.48 15.42 -12.88
N SER A 8 9.41 16.42 -12.00
CA SER A 8 8.35 16.52 -11.00
C SER A 8 7.12 17.16 -11.65
N TYR A 9 5.99 16.44 -11.66
CA TYR A 9 4.71 16.96 -12.13
C TYR A 9 3.74 17.05 -10.94
N THR A 10 3.29 18.26 -10.62
CA THR A 10 2.27 18.51 -9.59
C THR A 10 0.92 18.60 -10.29
N LEU A 11 0.04 17.63 -10.03
CA LEU A 11 -1.35 17.68 -10.47
C LEU A 11 -2.07 18.77 -9.68
N GLU A 12 -2.37 19.91 -10.31
CA GLU A 12 -3.28 20.90 -9.73
C GLU A 12 -4.71 20.34 -9.80
N PRO A 13 -5.34 20.06 -8.64
CA PRO A 13 -6.57 19.27 -8.57
C PRO A 13 -7.79 19.93 -9.22
N GLU A 14 -7.70 21.22 -9.54
CA GLU A 14 -8.81 22.03 -10.03
C GLU A 14 -8.73 22.37 -11.52
N THR A 15 -7.77 21.83 -12.26
CA THR A 15 -7.70 22.10 -13.71
C THR A 15 -8.86 21.39 -14.43
N PRO A 16 -9.83 22.12 -14.99
CA PRO A 16 -10.96 21.49 -15.66
C PRO A 16 -10.46 20.83 -16.95
N LEU A 17 -10.99 19.63 -17.24
CA LEU A 17 -10.69 18.93 -18.49
C LEU A 17 -10.96 19.85 -19.69
N THR A 18 -9.97 19.94 -20.58
CA THR A 18 -10.12 20.66 -21.84
C THR A 18 -11.21 20.01 -22.70
N ALA A 19 -11.82 20.78 -23.61
CA ALA A 19 -12.83 20.25 -24.53
C ALA A 19 -12.30 19.08 -25.38
N LYS A 20 -11.00 19.12 -25.72
CA LYS A 20 -10.31 18.03 -26.43
C LYS A 20 -10.27 16.75 -25.59
N GLN A 21 -9.83 16.83 -24.34
CA GLN A 21 -9.80 15.68 -23.43
C GLN A 21 -11.19 15.09 -23.20
N LYS A 22 -12.21 15.93 -23.01
CA LYS A 22 -13.60 15.45 -22.88
C LYS A 22 -14.09 14.68 -24.11
N LYS A 23 -13.73 15.17 -25.31
CA LYS A 23 -14.06 14.50 -26.57
C LYS A 23 -13.32 13.16 -26.73
N GLU A 24 -12.04 13.11 -26.36
CA GLU A 24 -11.24 11.88 -26.36
C GLU A 24 -11.82 10.84 -25.39
N ILE A 25 -12.12 11.23 -24.15
CA ILE A 25 -12.72 10.33 -23.15
C ILE A 25 -14.07 9.78 -23.65
N LYS A 26 -14.90 10.64 -24.26
CA LYS A 26 -16.19 10.21 -24.83
C LYS A 26 -15.99 9.20 -25.97
N ALA A 27 -14.99 9.41 -26.82
CA ALA A 27 -14.65 8.45 -27.88
C ALA A 27 -14.16 7.11 -27.30
N LEU A 28 -13.26 7.15 -26.32
CA LEU A 28 -12.76 5.96 -25.63
C LEU A 28 -13.89 5.17 -24.94
N SER A 29 -14.86 5.86 -24.32
CA SER A 29 -16.00 5.19 -23.68
C SER A 29 -16.97 4.50 -24.65
N GLN A 30 -16.91 4.84 -25.94
CA GLN A 30 -17.76 4.25 -26.98
C GLN A 30 -17.04 3.15 -27.76
N MET A 31 -15.72 3.02 -27.57
CA MET A 31 -14.91 1.98 -28.17
C MET A 31 -15.25 0.62 -27.56
N LYS A 32 -15.27 -0.43 -28.38
CA LYS A 32 -15.50 -1.79 -27.90
C LYS A 32 -14.22 -2.39 -27.33
N ASP A 33 -14.35 -3.24 -26.32
CA ASP A 33 -13.21 -3.92 -25.69
C ASP A 33 -12.34 -4.68 -26.70
N SER A 34 -12.94 -5.29 -27.73
CA SER A 34 -12.22 -6.03 -28.78
C SER A 34 -11.31 -5.18 -29.65
N GLU A 35 -11.49 -3.86 -29.65
CA GLU A 35 -10.68 -2.91 -30.41
C GLU A 35 -9.48 -2.40 -29.60
N ILE A 36 -9.41 -2.72 -28.29
CA ILE A 36 -8.34 -2.28 -27.40
C ILE A 36 -7.06 -3.04 -27.74
N ASP A 37 -6.01 -2.31 -28.11
CA ASP A 37 -4.67 -2.86 -28.30
C ASP A 37 -4.00 -3.13 -26.94
N LEU A 38 -3.62 -4.38 -26.71
CA LEU A 38 -2.93 -4.86 -25.49
C LEU A 38 -1.51 -5.36 -25.80
N SER A 39 -0.96 -5.02 -26.97
CA SER A 39 0.34 -5.53 -27.44
C SER A 39 1.51 -5.11 -26.53
N ASP A 40 1.41 -3.98 -25.85
CA ASP A 40 2.41 -3.46 -24.91
C ASP A 40 2.26 -4.04 -23.49
N ILE A 41 1.03 -4.38 -23.10
CA ILE A 41 0.68 -4.89 -21.77
C ILE A 41 -0.27 -6.09 -21.94
N PRO A 42 0.26 -7.30 -22.17
CA PRO A 42 -0.56 -8.48 -22.36
C PRO A 42 -1.36 -8.81 -21.10
N GLU A 43 -2.54 -9.42 -21.29
CA GLU A 43 -3.38 -9.83 -20.16
C GLU A 43 -2.67 -10.83 -19.25
N MET A 44 -2.83 -10.63 -17.95
CA MET A 44 -2.24 -11.52 -16.94
C MET A 44 -3.02 -12.85 -16.90
N PRO A 45 -2.36 -14.00 -17.12
CA PRO A 45 -3.05 -15.29 -17.14
C PRO A 45 -3.67 -15.61 -15.78
N ALA A 46 -4.82 -16.31 -15.78
CA ALA A 46 -5.53 -16.70 -14.55
C ALA A 46 -4.63 -17.47 -13.57
N ASP A 47 -3.69 -18.27 -14.07
CA ASP A 47 -2.72 -19.00 -13.24
C ASP A 47 -1.74 -18.10 -12.49
N ALA A 48 -1.41 -16.92 -13.00
CA ALA A 48 -0.55 -15.97 -12.31
C ALA A 48 -1.19 -15.44 -11.02
N TRP A 49 -2.53 -15.46 -10.94
CA TRP A 49 -3.25 -15.08 -9.73
C TRP A 49 -3.15 -16.12 -8.61
N LYS A 50 -2.81 -17.39 -8.91
CA LYS A 50 -2.71 -18.46 -7.89
C LYS A 50 -1.69 -18.13 -6.79
N ASN A 51 -0.61 -17.44 -7.15
CA ASN A 51 0.46 -17.06 -6.23
C ASN A 51 0.41 -15.57 -5.83
N ALA A 52 -0.65 -14.84 -6.21
CA ALA A 52 -0.76 -13.42 -5.92
C ALA A 52 -0.99 -13.20 -4.41
N VAL A 53 -0.01 -12.59 -3.74
CA VAL A 53 -0.14 -12.25 -2.31
C VAL A 53 -0.86 -10.91 -2.16
N ARG A 54 -2.13 -10.97 -1.75
CA ARG A 54 -2.89 -9.76 -1.41
C ARG A 54 -2.28 -9.09 -0.18
N GLY A 55 -2.03 -7.78 -0.27
CA GLY A 55 -1.56 -7.01 0.89
C GLY A 55 -0.07 -7.16 1.22
N ARG A 56 0.77 -7.65 0.30
CA ARG A 56 2.25 -7.71 0.49
C ARG A 56 2.86 -6.38 0.98
N PHE A 57 2.27 -5.26 0.56
CA PHE A 57 2.72 -3.91 0.93
C PHE A 57 1.88 -3.25 2.04
N TYR A 58 0.89 -3.95 2.58
CA TYR A 58 0.08 -3.42 3.66
C TYR A 58 0.93 -3.29 4.93
N ARG A 59 1.20 -2.05 5.32
CA ARG A 59 1.85 -1.71 6.59
C ARG A 59 0.82 -1.04 7.49
N PRO A 60 0.45 -1.66 8.62
CA PRO A 60 -0.42 -1.01 9.59
C PRO A 60 0.19 0.32 10.03
N VAL A 61 -0.60 1.39 9.97
CA VAL A 61 -0.17 2.71 10.42
C VAL A 61 0.05 2.66 11.92
N LYS A 62 1.31 2.80 12.34
CA LYS A 62 1.66 2.87 13.76
C LYS A 62 1.24 4.23 14.30
N LYS A 63 0.49 4.25 15.40
CA LYS A 63 0.21 5.47 16.15
C LYS A 63 1.14 5.52 17.36
N ALA A 64 1.83 6.65 17.54
CA ALA A 64 2.63 6.87 18.74
C ALA A 64 1.67 7.15 19.91
N VAL A 65 1.70 6.29 20.93
CA VAL A 65 0.89 6.40 22.14
C VAL A 65 1.83 6.35 23.34
N SER A 66 1.55 7.17 24.35
CA SER A 66 2.24 7.09 25.64
C SER A 66 1.53 6.06 26.52
N LEU A 67 2.21 4.94 26.81
CA LEU A 67 1.71 3.85 27.65
C LEU A 67 2.73 3.58 28.76
N ARG A 68 2.24 3.37 29.99
CA ARG A 68 3.07 2.90 31.10
C ARG A 68 3.02 1.37 31.14
N LEU A 69 4.19 0.76 31.27
CA LEU A 69 4.38 -0.68 31.43
C LEU A 69 5.22 -0.91 32.69
N ASP A 70 5.02 -2.06 33.34
CA ASP A 70 5.79 -2.43 34.52
C ASP A 70 7.27 -2.63 34.18
N ALA A 71 8.14 -2.41 35.17
CA ALA A 71 9.59 -2.41 34.98
C ALA A 71 10.13 -3.80 34.57
N ASP A 72 9.55 -4.86 35.11
CA ASP A 72 9.84 -6.25 34.79
C ASP A 72 9.40 -6.63 33.36
N VAL A 73 8.24 -6.15 32.92
CA VAL A 73 7.76 -6.31 31.54
C VAL A 73 8.70 -5.62 30.55
N ILE A 74 9.16 -4.40 30.87
CA ILE A 74 10.15 -3.69 30.05
C ILE A 74 11.48 -4.45 30.02
N ALA A 75 11.95 -4.94 31.16
CA ALA A 75 13.18 -5.72 31.26
C ALA A 75 13.10 -7.00 30.40
N TRP A 76 11.99 -7.74 30.50
CA TRP A 76 11.73 -8.93 29.69
C TRP A 76 11.70 -8.61 28.19
N LEU A 77 10.98 -7.57 27.78
CA LEU A 77 10.92 -7.16 26.37
C LEU A 77 12.28 -6.75 25.81
N LYS A 78 13.18 -6.21 26.65
CA LYS A 78 14.53 -5.79 26.27
C LYS A 78 15.57 -6.91 26.34
N LYS A 79 15.24 -8.10 26.86
CA LYS A 79 16.16 -9.23 27.03
C LYS A 79 16.91 -9.59 25.73
N ASP A 80 16.22 -9.55 24.59
CA ASP A 80 16.77 -9.90 23.27
C ASP A 80 17.37 -8.70 22.50
N GLY A 81 17.70 -7.60 23.20
CA GLY A 81 18.36 -6.43 22.60
C GLY A 81 17.41 -5.43 21.95
N GLU A 82 17.86 -4.77 20.89
CA GLU A 82 17.10 -3.72 20.19
C GLU A 82 15.76 -4.23 19.63
N GLY A 83 14.81 -3.32 19.40
CA GLY A 83 13.52 -3.65 18.79
C GLY A 83 12.41 -4.12 19.75
N TYR A 84 12.55 -3.88 21.06
CA TYR A 84 11.55 -4.25 22.07
C TYR A 84 10.14 -3.68 21.77
N GLN A 85 10.04 -2.48 21.19
CA GLN A 85 8.76 -1.89 20.77
C GLN A 85 8.07 -2.69 19.65
N THR A 86 8.85 -3.21 18.71
CA THR A 86 8.33 -4.08 17.64
C THR A 86 7.85 -5.41 18.22
N ARG A 87 8.59 -5.98 19.18
CA ARG A 87 8.17 -7.19 19.91
C ARG A 87 6.88 -6.96 20.69
N ALA A 88 6.78 -5.86 21.43
CA ALA A 88 5.58 -5.48 22.17
C ALA A 88 4.35 -5.38 21.25
N ASN A 89 4.49 -4.65 20.14
CA ASN A 89 3.40 -4.50 19.18
C ASN A 89 3.00 -5.82 18.49
N ARG A 90 3.95 -6.74 18.27
CA ARG A 90 3.67 -8.09 17.75
C ARG A 90 2.84 -8.90 18.75
N ILE A 91 3.24 -8.95 20.02
CA ILE A 91 2.53 -9.69 21.07
C ILE A 91 1.10 -9.15 21.24
N LEU A 92 0.94 -7.83 21.30
CA LEU A 92 -0.38 -7.20 21.40
C LEU A 92 -1.27 -7.55 20.20
N ARG A 93 -0.70 -7.60 19.00
CA ARG A 93 -1.43 -7.99 17.78
C ARG A 93 -1.85 -9.45 17.81
N GLU A 94 -0.96 -10.36 18.21
CA GLU A 94 -1.27 -11.79 18.33
C GLU A 94 -2.43 -12.00 19.32
N ARG A 95 -2.39 -11.34 20.49
CA ARG A 95 -3.47 -11.40 21.48
C ARG A 95 -4.79 -10.85 20.94
N MET A 96 -4.77 -9.68 20.29
CA MET A 96 -5.95 -9.04 19.71
C MET A 96 -6.60 -9.91 18.63
N LEU A 97 -5.81 -10.57 17.78
CA LEU A 97 -6.33 -11.47 16.74
C LEU A 97 -6.91 -12.75 17.33
N GLY A 98 -6.29 -13.29 18.38
CA GLY A 98 -6.82 -14.43 19.13
C GLY A 98 -8.14 -14.12 19.84
N ASP A 99 -8.29 -12.94 20.44
CA ASP A 99 -9.55 -12.51 21.08
C ASP A 99 -10.70 -12.35 20.10
N LYS A 100 -10.44 -11.89 18.86
CA LYS A 100 -11.49 -11.73 17.85
C LYS A 100 -11.99 -13.05 17.25
N ALA A 101 -11.30 -14.16 17.53
CA ALA A 101 -11.62 -15.48 17.00
C ALA A 101 -12.41 -16.36 18.00
N SER A 102 -12.78 -15.82 19.18
CA SER A 102 -13.72 -16.40 20.15
C SER A 102 -15.00 -15.57 20.20
#